data_AF-A0A6B9TDA4-F1
#
_entry.id   AF-A0A6B9TDA4-F1
#
_cell.length_a   1.000
_cell.length_b   1.000
_cell.length_c   1.000
_cell.angle_alpha   90.00
_cell.angle_beta   90.00
_cell.angle_gamma   90.00
#
_symmetry.space_group_name_H-M   'P 1'
#
loop_
_entity.id
_entity.type
_entity.pdbx_description
1 polymer ?
#
loop_
_entity_poly.entity_id
_entity_poly.type
_entity_poly.pdbx_seq_one_letter_code
_entity_poly.pdbx_strand_id
1 'polypeptide(L)'
;MAILTLICPGCEKRTLIDDEDESSYCMHCGQRFEDVAVENAVPVEPVVESALKLSGAIGDESFEPADYSGEPWYPDVQRIESMLIEGDAEGAADELAKLLDANKDASTEIEKCMHDVVAGWLVDCIADGEAYAGGVADIARLIEEYGEDSGPNMLIASLFYALAQTPELIRVPEDAAIVAETLFNLLLDYPEVEPDIRVQLELCTDFMHVSGLLVDQADSMSGDDDEMNDIRDWIYSLQDFVRIFGDAIYDACDVVGDEAIDGLVQRWLEEDISTIGANVRDIADSYLDGEIDADKAKEQVAEYLQMYSS
;
A
#
# COMPACT_ATOMS: atom_id res chain seq x y z
N MET A 1 11.71 -7.09 -23.55
CA MET A 1 10.91 -7.08 -22.32
C MET A 1 10.93 -5.71 -21.67
N ALA A 2 10.24 -4.79 -22.32
CA ALA A 2 9.60 -3.69 -21.64
C ALA A 2 8.14 -4.09 -21.47
N ILE A 3 7.63 -4.11 -20.23
CA ILE A 3 6.19 -4.18 -20.03
C ILE A 3 5.62 -2.84 -20.51
N LEU A 4 4.52 -2.85 -21.26
CA LEU A 4 3.79 -1.67 -21.72
C LEU A 4 2.42 -1.63 -21.04
N THR A 5 1.87 -0.44 -20.87
CA THR A 5 0.55 -0.18 -20.33
C THR A 5 -0.29 0.60 -21.32
N LEU A 6 -1.58 0.28 -21.40
CA LEU A 6 -2.55 0.98 -22.23
C LEU A 6 -3.94 0.90 -21.61
N ILE A 7 -4.83 1.83 -21.99
CA ILE A 7 -6.24 1.74 -21.62
C ILE A 7 -6.95 0.79 -22.59
N CYS A 8 -7.50 -0.29 -22.06
CA CYS A 8 -8.20 -1.27 -22.87
C CYS A 8 -9.44 -0.65 -23.53
N PRO A 9 -9.59 -0.69 -24.86
CA PRO A 9 -10.79 -0.18 -25.53
C PRO A 9 -12.07 -0.99 -25.25
N GLY A 10 -11.95 -2.17 -24.64
CA GLY A 10 -13.08 -3.04 -24.29
C GLY A 10 -13.68 -2.76 -22.93
N CYS A 11 -12.83 -2.71 -21.90
CA CYS A 11 -13.24 -2.54 -20.51
C CYS A 11 -12.83 -1.19 -19.90
N GLU A 12 -12.15 -0.33 -20.67
CA GLU A 12 -11.65 0.99 -20.26
C GLU A 12 -10.68 0.97 -19.05
N LYS A 13 -10.26 -0.22 -18.60
CA LYS A 13 -9.25 -0.40 -17.56
C LYS A 13 -7.84 -0.35 -18.14
N ARG A 14 -6.90 0.16 -17.35
CA ARG A 14 -5.48 0.12 -17.65
C ARG A 14 -4.97 -1.32 -17.55
N THR A 15 -4.18 -1.77 -18.52
CA THR A 15 -3.74 -3.17 -18.64
C THR A 15 -2.26 -3.22 -19.03
N LEU A 16 -1.55 -4.22 -18.52
CA LEU A 16 -0.15 -4.47 -18.86
C LEU A 16 -0.06 -5.43 -20.06
N ILE A 17 0.91 -5.23 -20.96
CA ILE A 17 1.21 -6.08 -22.12
C ILE A 17 2.73 -6.19 -22.30
N ASP A 18 3.22 -7.27 -22.88
CA ASP A 18 4.65 -7.43 -23.21
C ASP A 18 4.95 -6.89 -24.62
N ASP A 19 6.09 -6.19 -24.78
CA ASP A 19 6.59 -5.70 -26.07
C ASP A 19 7.06 -6.80 -27.03
N GLU A 20 7.31 -8.02 -26.51
CA GLU A 20 7.75 -9.18 -27.31
C GLU A 20 6.61 -10.15 -27.68
N ASP A 21 5.41 -10.01 -27.12
CA ASP A 21 4.31 -10.94 -27.40
C ASP A 21 3.56 -10.54 -28.69
N GLU A 22 3.55 -11.44 -29.70
CA GLU A 22 2.84 -11.24 -30.97
C GLU A 22 1.31 -11.19 -30.80
N SER A 23 0.82 -11.53 -29.61
CA SER A 23 -0.60 -11.50 -29.26
C SER A 23 -0.82 -10.84 -27.89
N SER A 24 -0.89 -9.51 -27.85
CA SER A 24 -1.23 -8.79 -26.61
C SER A 24 -2.72 -8.91 -26.29
N TYR A 25 -3.05 -9.26 -25.04
CA TYR A 25 -4.43 -9.34 -24.54
C TYR A 25 -4.63 -8.41 -23.35
N CYS A 26 -5.86 -7.95 -23.17
CA CYS A 26 -6.24 -7.28 -21.95
C CYS A 26 -6.28 -8.30 -20.81
N MET A 27 -5.44 -8.12 -19.79
CA MET A 27 -5.46 -8.95 -18.59
C MET A 27 -6.86 -8.95 -17.94
N HIS A 28 -7.58 -7.83 -18.09
CA HIS A 28 -8.89 -7.62 -17.48
C HIS A 28 -10.03 -8.33 -18.23
N CYS A 29 -10.16 -8.19 -19.54
CA CYS A 29 -11.35 -8.68 -20.24
C CYS A 29 -11.06 -9.75 -21.29
N GLY A 30 -9.81 -10.20 -21.39
CA GLY A 30 -9.37 -11.15 -22.42
C GLY A 30 -9.48 -10.62 -23.84
N GLN A 31 -9.81 -9.34 -24.03
CA GLN A 31 -9.88 -8.73 -25.36
C GLN A 31 -8.48 -8.68 -25.96
N ARG A 32 -8.32 -9.29 -27.13
CA ARG A 32 -7.10 -9.16 -27.92
C ARG A 32 -6.95 -7.72 -28.43
N PHE A 33 -5.76 -7.16 -28.28
CA PHE A 33 -5.42 -5.87 -28.85
C PHE A 33 -5.06 -6.01 -30.33
N GLU A 34 -5.54 -5.06 -31.14
CA GLU A 34 -5.10 -4.89 -32.52
C GLU A 34 -3.80 -4.06 -32.53
N ASP A 35 -2.95 -4.22 -33.56
CA ASP A 35 -1.62 -3.60 -33.68
C ASP A 35 -1.61 -2.09 -33.36
N VAL A 36 -2.68 -1.37 -33.72
CA VAL A 36 -2.81 0.08 -33.48
C VAL A 36 -2.98 0.43 -31.99
N ALA A 37 -3.59 -0.44 -31.19
CA ALA A 37 -3.70 -0.23 -29.73
C ALA A 37 -2.36 -0.47 -29.03
N VAL A 38 -1.59 -1.45 -29.51
CA VAL A 38 -0.22 -1.74 -29.04
C VAL A 38 0.74 -0.61 -29.41
N GLU A 39 0.60 0.00 -30.59
CA GLU A 39 1.39 1.17 -30.99
C GLU A 39 1.18 2.41 -30.08
N ASN A 40 0.04 2.47 -29.37
CA ASN A 40 -0.25 3.53 -28.40
C ASN A 40 0.06 3.12 -26.95
N ALA A 41 0.58 1.91 -26.73
CA ALA A 41 0.97 1.47 -25.41
C ALA A 41 2.21 2.25 -24.94
N VAL A 42 2.12 2.72 -23.70
CA VAL A 42 3.21 3.45 -23.04
C VAL A 42 4.02 2.41 -22.27
N PRO A 43 5.34 2.33 -22.36
CA PRO A 43 6.09 1.42 -21.49
C PRO A 43 5.70 1.65 -20.03
N VAL A 44 5.30 0.58 -19.33
CA VAL A 44 5.40 0.51 -17.88
C VAL A 44 6.85 0.78 -17.60
N GLU A 45 7.10 1.91 -16.95
CA GLU A 45 8.46 2.35 -16.77
C GLU A 45 9.23 1.23 -16.03
N PRO A 46 10.40 0.79 -16.54
CA PRO A 46 11.18 -0.33 -15.98
C PRO A 46 11.43 -0.25 -14.45
N VAL A 47 11.23 0.94 -13.91
CA VAL A 47 11.23 1.37 -12.52
C VAL A 47 10.13 0.73 -11.67
N VAL A 48 8.88 0.77 -12.15
CA VAL A 48 7.72 0.19 -11.45
C VAL A 48 7.84 -1.33 -11.43
N GLU A 49 8.32 -1.91 -12.54
CA GLU A 49 8.66 -3.32 -12.64
C GLU A 49 9.81 -3.70 -11.68
N SER A 50 10.80 -2.83 -11.48
CA SER A 50 11.88 -3.02 -10.50
C SER A 50 11.40 -2.93 -9.04
N ALA A 51 10.47 -2.02 -8.72
CA ALA A 51 9.86 -1.89 -7.38
C ALA A 51 9.12 -3.15 -6.94
N LEU A 52 8.32 -3.70 -7.86
CA LEU A 52 7.53 -4.92 -7.65
C LEU A 52 8.42 -6.18 -7.61
N LYS A 53 9.55 -6.19 -8.31
CA LYS A 53 10.58 -7.24 -8.19
C LYS A 53 11.34 -7.19 -6.86
N LEU A 54 11.70 -6.00 -6.40
CA LEU A 54 12.47 -5.80 -5.15
C LEU A 54 11.67 -6.16 -3.89
N SER A 55 10.35 -6.01 -3.94
CA SER A 55 9.43 -6.30 -2.84
C SER A 55 8.99 -7.76 -2.73
N GLY A 56 9.38 -8.62 -3.67
CA GLY A 56 8.91 -10.01 -3.72
C GLY A 56 7.46 -10.16 -4.20
N ALA A 57 6.78 -9.06 -4.53
CA ALA A 57 5.47 -9.04 -5.18
C ALA A 57 5.49 -9.80 -6.51
N ILE A 58 6.64 -9.79 -7.19
CA ILE A 58 6.89 -10.45 -8.46
C ILE A 58 8.21 -11.25 -8.36
N GLY A 59 8.20 -12.51 -8.82
CA GLY A 59 9.36 -13.42 -8.73
C GLY A 59 10.59 -13.01 -9.54
N ASP A 60 11.77 -13.55 -9.15
CA ASP A 60 13.12 -13.24 -9.66
C ASP A 60 13.42 -13.69 -11.11
N GLU A 61 12.59 -14.54 -11.71
CA GLU A 61 12.74 -14.97 -13.12
C GLU A 61 11.75 -14.18 -14.00
N SER A 62 12.14 -13.86 -15.24
CA SER A 62 11.36 -13.12 -16.25
C SER A 62 9.85 -13.28 -16.05
N PHE A 63 9.24 -12.29 -15.42
CA PHE A 63 7.84 -12.33 -15.04
C PHE A 63 6.97 -12.18 -16.28
N GLU A 64 6.27 -13.26 -16.62
CA GLU A 64 4.99 -13.17 -17.29
C GLU A 64 3.94 -13.00 -16.18
N PRO A 65 3.21 -11.88 -16.09
CA PRO A 65 2.04 -11.78 -15.22
C PRO A 65 1.17 -13.01 -15.43
N ALA A 66 0.81 -13.70 -14.35
CA ALA A 66 -0.05 -14.86 -14.47
C ALA A 66 -1.38 -14.43 -15.11
N ASP A 67 -1.69 -14.97 -16.28
CA ASP A 67 -2.95 -14.67 -16.97
C ASP A 67 -4.09 -15.42 -16.28
N TYR A 68 -4.77 -14.73 -15.38
CA TYR A 68 -5.96 -15.22 -14.69
C TYR A 68 -7.25 -15.01 -15.50
N SER A 69 -7.21 -14.39 -16.69
CA SER A 69 -8.42 -14.03 -17.46
C SER A 69 -9.24 -15.25 -17.92
N GLY A 70 -8.62 -16.43 -17.98
CA GLY A 70 -9.28 -17.70 -18.25
C GLY A 70 -10.00 -18.31 -17.04
N GLU A 71 -9.76 -17.80 -15.84
CA GLU A 71 -10.28 -18.39 -14.60
C GLU A 71 -11.73 -17.99 -14.33
N PRO A 72 -12.60 -18.93 -13.88
CA PRO A 72 -14.02 -18.64 -13.66
C PRO A 72 -14.29 -17.59 -12.58
N TRP A 73 -13.37 -17.46 -11.61
CA TRP A 73 -13.46 -16.54 -10.46
C TRP A 73 -12.85 -15.17 -10.74
N TYR A 74 -12.08 -15.01 -11.83
CA TYR A 74 -11.37 -13.76 -12.10
C TYR A 74 -12.28 -12.54 -12.29
N PRO A 75 -13.46 -12.62 -12.95
CA PRO A 75 -14.37 -11.48 -13.03
C PRO A 75 -14.82 -10.93 -11.67
N ASP A 76 -14.86 -11.77 -10.63
CA ASP A 76 -15.18 -11.32 -9.28
C ASP A 76 -14.01 -10.57 -8.62
N VAL A 77 -12.77 -10.99 -8.88
CA VAL A 77 -11.56 -10.23 -8.48
C VAL A 77 -11.55 -8.84 -9.10
N GLN A 78 -11.90 -8.72 -10.38
CA GLN A 78 -11.98 -7.41 -11.04
C GLN A 78 -13.07 -6.49 -10.49
N ARG A 79 -14.15 -7.07 -9.98
CA ARG A 79 -15.19 -6.32 -9.29
C ARG A 79 -14.67 -5.81 -7.94
N ILE A 80 -13.95 -6.65 -7.20
CA ILE A 80 -13.30 -6.27 -5.93
C ILE A 80 -12.30 -5.14 -6.16
N GLU A 81 -11.44 -5.23 -7.18
CA GLU A 81 -10.54 -4.14 -7.61
C GLU A 81 -11.28 -2.83 -7.84
N SER A 82 -12.41 -2.88 -8.56
CA SER A 82 -13.19 -1.68 -8.89
C SER A 82 -13.77 -1.04 -7.62
N MET A 83 -14.20 -1.85 -6.66
CA MET A 83 -14.68 -1.37 -5.36
C MET A 83 -13.56 -0.69 -4.56
N LEU A 84 -12.34 -1.24 -4.58
CA LEU A 84 -11.18 -0.60 -3.94
C LEU A 84 -10.87 0.76 -4.56
N ILE A 85 -10.84 0.85 -5.89
CA ILE A 85 -10.63 2.10 -6.62
C ILE A 85 -11.74 3.13 -6.31
N GLU A 86 -12.98 2.68 -6.13
CA GLU A 86 -14.12 3.51 -5.76
C GLU A 86 -14.15 3.90 -4.26
N GLY A 87 -13.20 3.40 -3.46
CA GLY A 87 -13.09 3.68 -2.02
C GLY A 87 -13.99 2.83 -1.13
N ASP A 88 -14.58 1.74 -1.65
CA ASP A 88 -15.41 0.79 -0.90
C ASP A 88 -14.56 -0.42 -0.44
N ALA A 89 -13.57 -0.17 0.43
CA ALA A 89 -12.65 -1.20 0.93
C ALA A 89 -13.37 -2.28 1.77
N GLU A 90 -14.30 -1.88 2.65
CA GLU A 90 -15.11 -2.81 3.46
C GLU A 90 -15.95 -3.73 2.56
N GLY A 91 -16.64 -3.15 1.56
CA GLY A 91 -17.40 -3.94 0.59
C GLY A 91 -16.52 -4.85 -0.26
N ALA A 92 -15.34 -4.38 -0.65
CA ALA A 92 -14.37 -5.18 -1.41
C ALA A 92 -13.89 -6.39 -0.60
N ALA A 93 -13.58 -6.21 0.68
CA ALA A 93 -13.21 -7.29 1.59
C ALA A 93 -14.35 -8.30 1.80
N ASP A 94 -15.59 -7.83 1.96
CA ASP A 94 -16.78 -8.67 2.05
C ASP A 94 -16.98 -9.56 0.82
N GLU A 95 -16.75 -9.02 -0.38
CA GLU A 95 -16.84 -9.78 -1.62
C GLU A 95 -15.65 -10.74 -1.79
N LEU A 96 -14.44 -10.35 -1.38
CA LEU A 96 -13.27 -11.23 -1.37
C LEU A 96 -13.47 -12.43 -0.44
N ALA A 97 -13.97 -12.21 0.78
CA ALA A 97 -14.25 -13.29 1.73
C ALA A 97 -15.27 -14.29 1.16
N LYS A 98 -16.33 -13.81 0.49
CA LYS A 98 -17.31 -14.67 -0.21
C LYS A 98 -16.66 -15.44 -1.36
N LEU A 99 -15.77 -14.80 -2.11
CA LEU A 99 -15.08 -15.41 -3.23
C LEU A 99 -14.15 -16.54 -2.76
N LEU A 100 -13.38 -16.31 -1.69
CA LEU A 100 -12.50 -17.31 -1.09
C LEU A 100 -13.29 -18.50 -0.51
N ASP A 101 -14.40 -18.25 0.20
CA ASP A 101 -15.24 -19.35 0.74
C ASP A 101 -15.90 -20.18 -0.38
N ALA A 102 -16.26 -19.54 -1.50
CA ALA A 102 -16.83 -20.21 -2.66
C ALA A 102 -15.80 -21.03 -3.47
N ASN A 103 -14.52 -20.65 -3.45
CA ASN A 103 -13.46 -21.21 -4.29
C ASN A 103 -12.28 -21.73 -3.45
N LYS A 104 -12.55 -22.55 -2.44
CA LYS A 104 -11.52 -23.09 -1.51
C LYS A 104 -10.40 -23.87 -2.18
N ASP A 105 -10.64 -24.42 -3.37
CA ASP A 105 -9.66 -25.15 -4.17
C ASP A 105 -8.74 -24.23 -4.99
N ALA A 106 -9.13 -22.96 -5.19
CA ALA A 106 -8.36 -21.94 -5.90
C ALA A 106 -7.96 -20.74 -5.01
N SER A 107 -8.20 -20.81 -3.69
CA SER A 107 -8.01 -19.68 -2.77
C SER A 107 -6.60 -19.08 -2.84
N THR A 108 -5.57 -19.92 -2.88
CA THR A 108 -4.18 -19.47 -3.02
C THR A 108 -3.90 -18.73 -4.34
N GLU A 109 -4.56 -19.10 -5.43
CA GLU A 109 -4.40 -18.39 -6.71
C GLU A 109 -5.16 -17.06 -6.71
N ILE A 110 -6.34 -17.02 -6.07
CA ILE A 110 -7.12 -15.81 -5.86
C ILE A 110 -6.35 -14.82 -4.96
N GLU A 111 -5.77 -15.30 -3.86
CA GLU A 111 -4.94 -14.50 -2.94
C GLU A 111 -3.74 -13.86 -3.65
N LYS A 112 -3.02 -14.63 -4.46
CA LYS A 112 -1.91 -14.10 -5.29
C LYS A 112 -2.40 -13.09 -6.32
N CYS A 113 -3.51 -13.37 -6.99
CA CYS A 113 -4.11 -12.44 -7.93
C CYS A 113 -4.51 -11.13 -7.24
N MET A 114 -5.07 -11.20 -6.03
CA MET A 114 -5.40 -10.02 -5.23
C MET A 114 -4.16 -9.24 -4.79
N HIS A 115 -3.07 -9.92 -4.43
CA HIS A 115 -1.78 -9.29 -4.15
C HIS A 115 -1.32 -8.44 -5.36
N ASP A 116 -1.33 -9.02 -6.56
CA ASP A 116 -0.95 -8.32 -7.80
C ASP A 116 -1.88 -7.13 -8.11
N VAL A 117 -3.18 -7.32 -7.93
CA VAL A 117 -4.20 -6.28 -8.13
C VAL A 117 -3.99 -5.10 -7.19
N VAL A 118 -3.76 -5.36 -5.89
CA VAL A 118 -3.49 -4.30 -4.92
C VAL A 118 -2.21 -3.56 -5.27
N ALA A 119 -1.14 -4.28 -5.60
CA ALA A 119 0.12 -3.67 -5.99
C ALA A 119 -0.03 -2.78 -7.25
N GLY A 120 -0.79 -3.26 -8.24
CA GLY A 120 -1.12 -2.49 -9.46
C GLY A 120 -1.94 -1.24 -9.15
N TRP A 121 -2.92 -1.33 -8.26
CA TRP A 121 -3.74 -0.19 -7.85
C TRP A 121 -2.90 0.92 -7.19
N LEU A 122 -1.98 0.60 -6.28
CA LEU A 122 -1.10 1.59 -5.65
C LEU A 122 -0.23 2.32 -6.68
N VAL A 123 0.29 1.58 -7.66
CA VAL A 123 1.06 2.14 -8.77
C VAL A 123 0.19 3.07 -9.61
N ASP A 124 -1.04 2.67 -9.91
CA ASP A 124 -1.96 3.48 -10.71
C ASP A 124 -2.32 4.79 -10.00
N CYS A 125 -2.52 4.78 -8.68
CA CYS A 125 -2.69 6.00 -7.88
C CYS A 125 -1.52 6.97 -8.12
N ILE A 126 -0.28 6.53 -7.86
CA ILE A 126 0.91 7.37 -8.02
C ILE A 126 1.07 7.85 -9.47
N ALA A 127 0.84 6.96 -10.44
CA ALA A 127 0.96 7.27 -11.86
C ALA A 127 -0.05 8.33 -12.31
N ASP A 128 -1.26 8.30 -11.77
CA ASP A 128 -2.35 9.24 -12.06
C ASP A 128 -2.24 10.54 -11.23
N GLY A 129 -1.24 10.63 -10.35
CA GLY A 129 -0.94 11.83 -9.57
C GLY A 129 -1.73 11.94 -8.27
N GLU A 130 -2.23 10.81 -7.75
CA GLU A 130 -3.03 10.74 -6.54
C GLU A 130 -2.35 9.83 -5.51
N ALA A 131 -2.40 10.20 -4.24
CA ALA A 131 -1.91 9.32 -3.18
C ALA A 131 -2.91 8.20 -2.94
N TYR A 132 -2.40 7.01 -2.62
CA TYR A 132 -3.22 5.91 -2.12
C TYR A 132 -3.94 6.33 -0.83
N ALA A 133 -5.26 6.20 -0.76
CA ALA A 133 -6.08 6.77 0.31
C ALA A 133 -6.20 5.90 1.58
N GLY A 134 -5.86 4.60 1.51
CA GLY A 134 -6.10 3.65 2.61
C GLY A 134 -7.05 2.50 2.27
N GLY A 135 -7.18 1.54 3.20
CA GLY A 135 -8.15 0.43 3.12
C GLY A 135 -7.57 -0.92 2.66
N VAL A 136 -6.29 -0.99 2.34
CA VAL A 136 -5.60 -2.24 1.99
C VAL A 136 -5.57 -3.22 3.17
N ALA A 137 -5.63 -2.72 4.41
CA ALA A 137 -5.71 -3.56 5.61
C ALA A 137 -6.90 -4.53 5.56
N ASP A 138 -8.06 -4.10 5.06
CA ASP A 138 -9.26 -4.94 4.96
C ASP A 138 -9.07 -6.11 3.99
N ILE A 139 -8.30 -5.89 2.92
CA ILE A 139 -7.92 -6.93 1.95
C ILE A 139 -6.80 -7.81 2.51
N ALA A 140 -5.77 -7.20 3.10
CA ALA A 140 -4.59 -7.89 3.61
C ALA A 140 -4.96 -8.94 4.67
N ARG A 141 -5.94 -8.66 5.54
CA ARG A 141 -6.48 -9.62 6.53
C ARG A 141 -7.03 -10.91 5.93
N LEU A 142 -7.47 -10.87 4.69
CA LEU A 142 -8.07 -12.00 3.98
C LEU A 142 -7.05 -12.77 3.14
N ILE A 143 -5.84 -12.22 2.96
CA ILE A 143 -4.75 -12.84 2.23
C ILE A 143 -3.87 -13.58 3.25
N GLU A 144 -3.99 -14.91 3.28
CA GLU A 144 -3.05 -15.75 4.02
C GLU A 144 -1.77 -15.89 3.18
N GLU A 145 -0.77 -15.03 3.38
CA GLU A 145 0.57 -15.41 2.94
C GLU A 145 0.99 -16.64 3.74
N TYR A 146 1.45 -17.71 3.07
CA TYR A 146 1.88 -18.97 3.69
C TYR A 146 3.41 -19.09 3.69
N GLY A 147 4.02 -19.10 4.88
CA GLY A 147 5.47 -19.20 5.16
C GLY A 147 5.76 -19.20 6.67
N GLU A 148 7.01 -19.46 7.10
CA GLU A 148 7.40 -19.34 8.52
C GLU A 148 7.43 -17.88 9.02
N ASP A 149 7.46 -16.91 8.08
CA ASP A 149 7.54 -15.47 8.31
C ASP A 149 6.30 -14.72 7.76
N SER A 150 5.17 -15.41 7.56
CA SER A 150 4.05 -14.88 6.78
C SER A 150 2.86 -14.41 7.64
N GLY A 151 2.22 -13.33 7.19
CA GLY A 151 1.06 -12.72 7.83
C GLY A 151 0.48 -11.55 7.01
N PRO A 152 -0.71 -11.04 7.39
CA PRO A 152 -1.38 -9.95 6.66
C PRO A 152 -0.58 -8.64 6.67
N ASN A 153 0.32 -8.48 7.64
CA ASN A 153 1.32 -7.41 7.72
C ASN A 153 2.31 -7.43 6.53
N MET A 154 2.64 -8.60 5.99
CA MET A 154 3.72 -8.72 5.00
C MET A 154 3.37 -8.06 3.68
N LEU A 155 2.11 -8.12 3.23
CA LEU A 155 1.66 -7.41 2.02
C LEU A 155 1.91 -5.90 2.15
N ILE A 156 1.45 -5.30 3.25
CA ILE A 156 1.58 -3.86 3.47
C ILE A 156 3.05 -3.44 3.60
N ALA A 157 3.85 -4.20 4.36
CA ALA A 157 5.28 -3.94 4.51
C ALA A 157 6.01 -4.07 3.16
N SER A 158 5.69 -5.10 2.38
CA SER A 158 6.30 -5.33 1.07
C SER A 158 5.99 -4.21 0.10
N LEU A 159 4.74 -3.74 0.05
CA LEU A 159 4.33 -2.57 -0.74
C LEU A 159 5.04 -1.29 -0.28
N PHE A 160 5.12 -1.07 1.04
CA PHE A 160 5.83 0.08 1.61
C PHE A 160 7.30 0.08 1.16
N TYR A 161 8.01 -1.03 1.36
CA TYR A 161 9.42 -1.13 0.98
C TYR A 161 9.63 -1.10 -0.53
N ALA A 162 8.71 -1.63 -1.33
CA ALA A 162 8.71 -1.51 -2.79
C ALA A 162 8.82 -0.04 -3.21
N LEU A 163 7.89 0.76 -2.72
CA LEU A 163 7.76 2.16 -3.09
C LEU A 163 8.92 2.98 -2.51
N ALA A 164 9.29 2.74 -1.25
CA ALA A 164 10.40 3.41 -0.59
C ALA A 164 11.77 3.21 -1.28
N GLN A 165 11.97 2.06 -1.93
CA GLN A 165 13.20 1.72 -2.62
C GLN A 165 13.21 2.09 -4.10
N THR A 166 12.18 2.81 -4.58
CA THR A 166 11.99 3.13 -6.00
C THR A 166 12.07 4.64 -6.22
N PRO A 167 13.29 5.21 -6.23
CA PRO A 167 13.49 6.65 -6.36
C PRO A 167 12.97 7.19 -7.69
N GLU A 168 12.88 6.36 -8.73
CA GLU A 168 12.43 6.82 -10.04
C GLU A 168 10.91 6.99 -10.15
N LEU A 169 10.14 6.70 -9.09
CA LEU A 169 8.75 7.18 -8.97
C LEU A 169 8.66 8.71 -8.94
N ILE A 170 9.76 9.39 -8.57
CA ILE A 170 9.82 10.85 -8.49
C ILE A 170 10.30 11.43 -9.84
N ARG A 171 9.34 11.80 -10.69
CA ARG A 171 9.57 12.34 -12.04
C ARG A 171 9.46 13.86 -12.07
N VAL A 172 8.66 14.42 -11.18
CA VAL A 172 8.54 15.84 -10.86
C VAL A 172 8.57 16.05 -9.34
N PRO A 173 8.90 17.24 -8.83
CA PRO A 173 8.96 17.49 -7.39
C PRO A 173 7.67 17.08 -6.64
N GLU A 174 6.51 17.29 -7.25
CA GLU A 174 5.20 16.97 -6.65
C GLU A 174 4.99 15.47 -6.42
N ASP A 175 5.62 14.60 -7.22
CA ASP A 175 5.56 13.15 -7.02
C ASP A 175 6.10 12.76 -5.62
N ALA A 176 7.02 13.55 -5.04
CA ALA A 176 7.56 13.28 -3.70
C ALA A 176 6.50 13.41 -2.60
N ALA A 177 5.58 14.37 -2.74
CA ALA A 177 4.45 14.51 -1.83
C ALA A 177 3.49 13.31 -1.95
N ILE A 178 3.18 12.91 -3.18
CA ILE A 178 2.26 11.78 -3.48
C ILE A 178 2.83 10.46 -2.95
N VAL A 179 4.12 10.19 -3.19
CA VAL A 179 4.77 8.97 -2.71
C VAL A 179 4.91 8.99 -1.19
N ALA A 180 5.27 10.13 -0.59
CA ALA A 180 5.34 10.25 0.87
C ALA A 180 3.97 10.00 1.52
N GLU A 181 2.89 10.56 0.97
CA GLU A 181 1.53 10.35 1.47
C GLU A 181 1.06 8.91 1.27
N THR A 182 1.41 8.27 0.15
CA THR A 182 1.14 6.85 -0.06
C THR A 182 1.84 5.97 0.98
N LEU A 183 3.14 6.21 1.24
CA LEU A 183 3.90 5.50 2.28
C LEU A 183 3.32 5.76 3.67
N PHE A 184 2.85 6.97 3.93
CA PHE A 184 2.19 7.34 5.18
C PHE A 184 0.88 6.57 5.37
N ASN A 185 0.03 6.51 4.34
CA ASN A 185 -1.24 5.80 4.40
C ASN A 185 -1.06 4.28 4.54
N LEU A 186 -0.01 3.72 3.94
CA LEU A 186 0.39 2.33 4.20
C LEU A 186 0.85 2.12 5.64
N LEU A 187 1.63 3.06 6.20
CA LEU A 187 2.02 3.02 7.60
C LEU A 187 0.80 3.09 8.53
N LEU A 188 -0.24 3.85 8.18
CA LEU A 188 -1.48 3.90 8.97
C LEU A 188 -2.32 2.62 8.88
N ASP A 189 -2.28 1.92 7.74
CA ASP A 189 -2.89 0.59 7.60
C ASP A 189 -2.07 -0.51 8.29
N TYR A 190 -0.79 -0.29 8.59
CA TYR A 190 0.06 -1.35 9.11
C TYR A 190 -0.34 -1.83 10.53
N PRO A 191 -0.66 -0.97 11.51
CA PRO A 191 -1.16 -1.38 12.83
C PRO A 191 -2.45 -2.22 12.79
N GLU A 192 -3.21 -2.16 11.70
CA GLU A 192 -4.44 -2.94 11.52
C GLU A 192 -4.19 -4.42 11.26
N VAL A 193 -2.94 -4.79 10.94
CA VAL A 193 -2.55 -6.15 10.54
C VAL A 193 -1.26 -6.61 11.21
N GLU A 194 -0.47 -5.70 11.79
CA GLU A 194 0.76 -6.01 12.54
C GLU A 194 0.54 -5.88 14.05
N PRO A 195 0.45 -6.99 14.79
CA PRO A 195 0.36 -6.99 16.24
C PRO A 195 1.71 -6.88 16.99
N ASP A 196 2.84 -6.55 16.38
CA ASP A 196 4.05 -6.22 17.12
C ASP A 196 4.35 -4.72 17.01
N ILE A 197 4.12 -3.98 18.12
CA ILE A 197 4.40 -2.55 18.20
C ILE A 197 5.88 -2.22 17.92
N ARG A 198 6.81 -3.16 18.12
CA ARG A 198 8.23 -2.96 17.79
C ARG A 198 8.43 -2.93 16.28
N VAL A 199 7.74 -3.82 15.56
CA VAL A 199 7.78 -3.86 14.10
C VAL A 199 7.07 -2.62 13.52
N GLN A 200 5.98 -2.16 14.14
CA GLN A 200 5.37 -0.87 13.78
C GLN A 200 6.34 0.31 13.95
N LEU A 201 7.17 0.32 14.99
CA LEU A 201 8.20 1.35 15.22
C LEU A 201 9.32 1.32 14.17
N GLU A 202 9.68 0.14 13.66
CA GLU A 202 10.63 0.00 12.55
C GLU A 202 10.08 0.72 11.31
N LEU A 203 8.81 0.49 10.95
CA LEU A 203 8.18 1.15 9.80
C LEU A 203 8.09 2.67 9.98
N CYS A 204 7.84 3.17 11.20
CA CYS A 204 7.92 4.60 11.52
C CYS A 204 9.32 5.17 11.28
N THR A 205 10.36 4.45 11.69
CA THR A 205 11.75 4.87 11.50
C THR A 205 12.12 4.91 10.02
N ASP A 206 11.70 3.90 9.26
CA ASP A 206 11.95 3.81 7.83
C ASP A 206 11.21 4.90 7.07
N PHE A 207 9.96 5.21 7.44
CA PHE A 207 9.23 6.35 6.89
C PHE A 207 10.00 7.66 7.07
N MET A 208 10.49 7.93 8.29
CA MET A 208 11.26 9.15 8.58
C MET A 208 12.52 9.26 7.72
N HIS A 209 13.19 8.13 7.46
CA HIS A 209 14.36 8.10 6.59
C HIS A 209 13.99 8.36 5.13
N VAL A 210 13.02 7.62 4.60
CA VAL A 210 12.63 7.64 3.19
C VAL A 210 12.03 8.99 2.81
N SER A 211 11.12 9.52 3.62
CA SER A 211 10.52 10.84 3.38
C SER A 211 11.56 11.98 3.34
N GLY A 212 12.64 11.88 4.13
CA GLY A 212 13.78 12.80 4.02
C GLY A 212 14.50 12.70 2.67
N LEU A 213 14.71 11.48 2.18
CA LEU A 213 15.30 11.25 0.85
C LEU A 213 14.40 11.76 -0.28
N LEU A 214 13.09 11.63 -0.15
CA LEU A 214 12.11 12.15 -1.11
C LEU A 214 12.19 13.68 -1.21
N VAL A 215 12.31 14.38 -0.07
CA VAL A 215 12.51 15.83 -0.04
C VAL A 215 13.82 16.21 -0.74
N ASP A 216 14.93 15.54 -0.42
CA ASP A 216 16.23 15.81 -1.03
C ASP A 216 16.20 15.59 -2.56
N GLN A 217 15.47 14.57 -3.01
CA GLN A 217 15.31 14.27 -4.43
C GLN A 217 14.47 15.35 -5.13
N ALA A 218 13.30 15.71 -4.58
CA ALA A 218 12.47 16.79 -5.11
C ALA A 218 13.23 18.12 -5.17
N ASP A 219 14.00 18.45 -4.13
CA ASP A 219 14.85 19.66 -4.07
C ASP A 219 15.89 19.69 -5.19
N SER A 220 16.49 18.54 -5.52
CA SER A 220 17.46 18.43 -6.60
C SER A 220 16.88 18.64 -8.01
N MET A 221 15.56 18.45 -8.14
CA MET A 221 14.81 18.54 -9.40
C MET A 221 14.15 19.91 -9.57
N SER A 222 13.74 20.53 -8.46
CA SER A 222 13.07 21.83 -8.50
C SER A 222 14.05 22.98 -8.72
N GLY A 223 13.60 23.97 -9.49
CA GLY A 223 14.23 25.28 -9.60
C GLY A 223 13.43 26.39 -8.89
N ASP A 224 12.34 26.04 -8.21
CA ASP A 224 11.39 26.95 -7.59
C ASP A 224 11.29 26.66 -6.08
N ASP A 225 11.82 27.60 -5.29
CA ASP A 225 11.81 27.49 -3.82
C ASP A 225 10.40 27.58 -3.23
N ASP A 226 9.46 28.27 -3.89
CA ASP A 226 8.10 28.45 -3.37
C ASP A 226 7.30 27.15 -3.53
N GLU A 227 7.38 26.50 -4.69
CA GLU A 227 6.79 25.15 -4.94
C GLU A 227 7.34 24.11 -3.96
N MET A 228 8.65 24.14 -3.73
CA MET A 228 9.29 23.24 -2.77
C MET A 228 8.88 23.50 -1.33
N ASN A 229 8.48 24.71 -0.95
CA ASN A 229 8.01 24.98 0.41
C ASN A 229 6.71 24.24 0.69
N ASP A 230 5.77 24.23 -0.26
CA ASP A 230 4.50 23.51 -0.11
C ASP A 230 4.74 21.99 0.02
N ILE A 231 5.63 21.42 -0.80
CA ILE A 231 6.01 20.00 -0.74
C ILE A 231 6.68 19.66 0.60
N ARG A 232 7.62 20.49 1.05
CA ARG A 232 8.31 20.29 2.34
C ARG A 232 7.35 20.41 3.51
N ASP A 233 6.49 21.42 3.52
CA ASP A 233 5.52 21.63 4.60
C ASP A 233 4.56 20.44 4.72
N TRP A 234 4.12 19.88 3.58
CA TRP A 234 3.31 18.65 3.58
C TRP A 234 4.08 17.46 4.15
N ILE A 235 5.25 17.13 3.58
CA ILE A 235 6.04 15.98 4.02
C ILE A 235 6.47 16.11 5.49
N TYR A 236 6.81 17.32 5.96
CA TYR A 236 7.15 17.57 7.36
C TYR A 236 5.95 17.44 8.29
N SER A 237 4.74 17.73 7.84
CA SER A 237 3.52 17.48 8.62
C SER A 237 3.29 15.97 8.81
N LEU A 238 3.48 15.17 7.74
CA LEU A 238 3.44 13.71 7.82
C LEU A 238 4.53 13.17 8.77
N GLN A 239 5.77 13.63 8.62
CA GLN A 239 6.89 13.26 9.50
C GLN A 239 6.64 13.63 10.96
N ASP A 240 6.05 14.79 11.24
CA ASP A 240 5.78 15.19 12.61
C ASP A 240 4.73 14.31 13.28
N PHE A 241 3.68 13.91 12.55
CA PHE A 241 2.73 12.92 13.05
C PHE A 241 3.40 11.56 13.29
N VAL A 242 4.16 11.03 12.31
CA VAL A 242 4.86 9.74 12.46
C VAL A 242 5.84 9.77 13.65
N ARG A 243 6.50 10.91 13.87
CA ARG A 243 7.34 11.11 15.06
C ARG A 243 6.52 11.06 16.35
N ILE A 244 5.35 11.72 16.41
CA ILE A 244 4.46 11.67 17.58
C ILE A 244 4.01 10.23 17.86
N PHE A 245 3.60 9.52 16.81
CA PHE A 245 3.16 8.12 16.90
C PHE A 245 4.30 7.20 17.36
N GLY A 246 5.47 7.29 16.71
CA GLY A 246 6.66 6.52 17.07
C GLY A 246 7.19 6.81 18.48
N ASP A 247 7.22 8.08 18.90
CA ASP A 247 7.57 8.48 20.27
C ASP A 247 6.61 7.85 21.29
N ALA A 248 5.31 7.80 20.98
CA ALA A 248 4.32 7.19 21.85
C ALA A 248 4.46 5.66 21.94
N ILE A 249 4.76 4.99 20.82
CA ILE A 249 5.10 3.55 20.81
C ILE A 249 6.36 3.28 21.65
N TYR A 250 7.40 4.09 21.47
CA TYR A 250 8.65 3.97 22.23
C TYR A 250 8.40 4.19 23.74
N ASP A 251 7.69 5.25 24.11
CA ASP A 251 7.29 5.53 25.49
C ASP A 251 6.48 4.37 26.08
N ALA A 252 5.57 3.76 25.29
CA ALA A 252 4.82 2.58 25.70
C ALA A 252 5.75 1.37 25.92
N CYS A 253 6.70 1.11 25.03
CA CYS A 253 7.66 0.01 25.17
C CYS A 253 8.59 0.19 26.39
N ASP A 254 8.98 1.42 26.71
CA ASP A 254 9.84 1.73 27.86
C ASP A 254 9.10 1.59 29.20
N VAL A 255 7.79 1.85 29.22
CA VAL A 255 6.94 1.76 30.42
C VAL A 255 6.39 0.34 30.63
N VAL A 256 6.13 -0.38 29.54
CA VAL A 256 5.49 -1.69 29.50
C VAL A 256 6.59 -2.74 29.24
N GLY A 257 7.08 -3.41 30.29
CA GLY A 257 8.10 -4.46 30.13
C GLY A 257 7.65 -5.60 29.20
N ASP A 258 8.61 -6.34 28.62
CA ASP A 258 8.39 -7.38 27.58
C ASP A 258 7.13 -8.25 27.79
N GLU A 259 6.84 -8.66 29.03
CA GLU A 259 5.67 -9.51 29.37
C GLU A 259 4.30 -8.86 29.07
N ALA A 260 4.19 -7.53 29.10
CA ALA A 260 2.94 -6.83 28.83
C ALA A 260 2.81 -6.39 27.36
N ILE A 261 3.92 -6.30 26.61
CA ILE A 261 3.92 -6.25 25.14
C ILE A 261 3.47 -7.62 24.59
N ASP A 262 4.01 -8.72 25.12
CA ASP A 262 3.56 -10.08 24.78
C ASP A 262 2.06 -10.30 25.12
N GLY A 263 1.58 -9.67 26.21
CA GLY A 263 0.16 -9.68 26.59
C GLY A 263 -0.74 -8.87 25.66
N LEU A 264 -0.21 -7.81 25.05
CA LEU A 264 -0.84 -7.00 24.01
C LEU A 264 -1.01 -7.81 22.73
N VAL A 265 0.07 -8.47 22.28
CA VAL A 265 0.06 -9.42 21.15
C VAL A 265 -0.96 -10.55 21.39
N GLN A 266 -1.04 -11.10 22.60
CA GLN A 266 -2.02 -12.15 22.93
C GLN A 266 -3.46 -11.63 22.90
N ARG A 267 -3.75 -10.43 23.41
CA ARG A 267 -5.09 -9.84 23.26
C ARG A 267 -5.40 -9.50 21.80
N TRP A 268 -4.41 -9.12 21.01
CA TRP A 268 -4.57 -8.85 19.58
C TRP A 268 -4.89 -10.10 18.76
N LEU A 269 -4.45 -11.28 19.19
CA LEU A 269 -4.91 -12.55 18.63
C LEU A 269 -6.34 -12.93 19.10
N GLU A 270 -6.83 -12.33 20.19
CA GLU A 270 -8.14 -12.64 20.81
C GLU A 270 -9.23 -11.59 20.53
N GLU A 271 -8.87 -10.34 20.20
CA GLU A 271 -9.74 -9.17 19.98
C GLU A 271 -9.59 -8.58 18.55
N ASP A 272 -10.62 -7.88 18.08
CA ASP A 272 -10.70 -7.33 16.71
C ASP A 272 -9.77 -6.12 16.50
N ILE A 273 -8.64 -6.36 15.83
CA ILE A 273 -7.55 -5.40 15.53
C ILE A 273 -7.96 -4.25 14.60
N SER A 274 -9.13 -4.30 13.96
CA SER A 274 -9.62 -3.21 13.09
C SER A 274 -9.82 -1.89 13.78
N THR A 275 -10.14 -1.92 15.07
CA THR A 275 -10.33 -0.69 15.85
C THR A 275 -9.01 0.04 16.11
N ILE A 276 -7.87 -0.63 15.94
CA ILE A 276 -6.54 -0.13 16.32
C ILE A 276 -6.01 0.87 15.30
N GLY A 277 -5.82 0.46 14.05
CA GLY A 277 -5.35 1.40 13.02
C GLY A 277 -6.42 2.42 12.61
N ALA A 278 -7.71 2.09 12.68
CA ALA A 278 -8.78 3.07 12.47
C ALA A 278 -8.68 4.26 13.45
N ASN A 279 -8.40 4.02 14.74
CA ASN A 279 -8.21 5.09 15.72
C ASN A 279 -6.94 5.90 15.44
N VAL A 280 -5.84 5.26 15.01
CA VAL A 280 -4.60 5.99 14.67
C VAL A 280 -4.80 6.86 13.44
N ARG A 281 -5.51 6.36 12.44
CA ARG A 281 -5.91 7.08 11.22
C ARG A 281 -6.83 8.27 11.54
N ASP A 282 -7.84 8.10 12.39
CA ASP A 282 -8.71 9.20 12.83
C ASP A 282 -7.93 10.33 13.54
N ILE A 283 -6.92 9.97 14.35
CA ILE A 283 -6.04 10.96 15.03
C ILE A 283 -5.13 11.64 13.99
N ALA A 284 -4.60 10.89 13.01
CA ALA A 284 -3.78 11.42 11.94
C ALA A 284 -4.54 12.45 11.11
N ASP A 285 -5.75 12.10 10.66
CA ASP A 285 -6.61 12.99 9.87
C ASP A 285 -6.93 14.26 10.66
N SER A 286 -7.34 14.11 11.93
CA SER A 286 -7.61 15.25 12.82
C SER A 286 -6.39 16.17 13.00
N TYR A 287 -5.18 15.60 13.02
CA TYR A 287 -3.93 16.36 13.16
C TYR A 287 -3.58 17.10 11.87
N LEU A 288 -3.64 16.42 10.73
CA LEU A 288 -3.32 16.98 9.42
C LEU A 288 -4.33 18.05 8.99
N ASP A 289 -5.60 17.90 9.36
CA ASP A 289 -6.64 18.92 9.17
C ASP A 289 -6.51 20.11 10.15
N GLY A 290 -5.59 20.02 11.12
CA GLY A 290 -5.36 21.05 12.14
C GLY A 290 -6.49 21.17 13.17
N GLU A 291 -7.33 20.14 13.31
CA GLU A 291 -8.37 20.08 14.34
C GLU A 291 -7.78 19.85 15.75
N ILE A 292 -6.66 19.13 15.81
CA ILE A 292 -5.88 18.89 17.02
C ILE A 292 -4.42 19.31 16.84
N ASP A 293 -3.76 19.71 17.93
CA ASP A 293 -2.33 20.02 17.92
C ASP A 293 -1.48 18.80 18.31
N ALA A 294 -0.16 18.93 18.23
CA ALA A 294 0.79 17.85 18.52
C ALA A 294 0.69 17.32 19.95
N ASP A 295 0.41 18.19 20.94
CA ASP A 295 0.23 17.79 22.34
C ASP A 295 -1.03 16.92 22.48
N LYS A 296 -2.12 17.30 21.80
CA LYS A 296 -3.37 16.55 21.83
C LYS A 296 -3.27 15.23 21.05
N ALA A 297 -2.59 15.21 19.91
CA ALA A 297 -2.31 13.99 19.15
C ALA A 297 -1.49 13.01 20.02
N LYS A 298 -0.43 13.49 20.69
CA LYS A 298 0.37 12.68 21.60
C LYS A 298 -0.46 12.11 22.76
N GLU A 299 -1.32 12.93 23.37
CA GLU A 299 -2.23 12.48 24.43
C GLU A 299 -3.16 11.36 23.93
N GLN A 300 -3.80 11.53 22.78
CA GLN A 300 -4.75 10.56 22.23
C GLN A 300 -4.09 9.25 21.83
N VAL A 301 -2.92 9.29 21.17
CA VAL A 301 -2.15 8.08 20.85
C VAL A 301 -1.73 7.34 22.12
N ALA A 302 -1.29 8.07 23.15
CA ALA A 302 -0.88 7.45 24.42
C ALA A 302 -2.07 6.83 25.18
N GLU A 303 -3.21 7.51 25.24
CA GLU A 303 -4.46 6.97 25.84
C GLU A 303 -4.88 5.69 25.13
N TYR A 304 -4.82 5.70 23.80
CA TYR A 304 -5.10 4.57 22.95
C TYR A 304 -4.18 3.38 23.25
N LEU A 305 -2.85 3.56 23.23
CA LEU A 305 -1.89 2.48 23.56
C LEU A 305 -2.05 1.96 25.02
N GLN A 306 -2.47 2.83 25.94
CA GLN A 306 -2.75 2.45 27.34
C GLN A 306 -4.01 1.58 27.48
N MET A 307 -5.07 1.87 26.72
CA MET A 307 -6.31 1.08 26.76
C MET A 307 -6.08 -0.40 26.42
N TYR A 308 -5.12 -0.69 25.55
CA TYR A 308 -4.84 -2.07 25.12
C TYR A 308 -3.74 -2.78 25.94
N SER A 309 -2.95 -2.04 26.72
CA SER A 309 -1.94 -2.60 27.64
C SER A 309 -2.46 -2.93 29.05
N SER A 310 -3.68 -2.48 29.41
CA SER A 310 -4.28 -2.66 30.75
C SER A 310 -5.25 -3.82 30.82
#